data_AF-A0A7X8NVN9-F1
#
_entry.id   AF-A0A7X8NVN9-F1
#
_cell.length_a   1.000
_cell.length_b   1.000
_cell.length_c   1.000
_cell.angle_alpha   90.00
_cell.angle_beta   90.00
_cell.angle_gamma   90.00
#
_symmetry.space_group_name_H-M   'P 1'
#
loop_
_entity.id
_entity.type
_entity.pdbx_description
1 polymer ?
#
loop_
_entity_poly.entity_id
_entity_poly.type
_entity_poly.pdbx_seq_one_letter_code
_entity_poly.pdbx_strand_id
1 'polypeptide(L)' 'MKRGLFRTIDSFLGECARVHEDAGDAFPYLRPELYRRLGFTPAYEDLPFRSEPDGALRRTS' A
#
# COMPACT_ATOMS: atom_id res chain seq x y z
N MET A 1 -0.32 -13.00 -9.94
CA MET A 1 -0.58 -13.09 -8.48
C MET A 1 0.18 -11.95 -7.79
N LYS A 2 -0.48 -10.84 -7.46
CA LYS A 2 0.14 -9.68 -6.76
C LYS A 2 -0.52 -9.44 -5.40
N ARG A 3 -0.96 -10.52 -4.74
CA ARG A 3 -1.70 -10.49 -3.46
C ARG A 3 -0.75 -10.06 -2.33
N GLY A 4 -1.11 -9.04 -1.55
CA GLY A 4 -0.35 -8.66 -0.34
C GLY A 4 -0.26 -7.16 -0.08
N LEU A 5 0.48 -6.83 0.98
CA LEU A 5 0.84 -5.46 1.38
C LEU A 5 2.07 -4.98 0.63
N PHE A 6 2.07 -3.70 0.26
CA PHE A 6 3.18 -3.05 -0.44
C PHE A 6 3.29 -1.59 -0.02
N ARG A 7 4.48 -1.00 -0.16
CA ARG A 7 4.68 0.44 0.02
C ARG A 7 4.35 1.19 -1.26
N THR A 8 3.76 2.36 -1.15
CA THR A 8 3.48 3.26 -2.29
C THR A 8 3.51 4.72 -1.85
N ILE A 9 3.44 5.64 -2.80
CA ILE A 9 3.32 7.08 -2.55
C ILE A 9 1.94 7.51 -3.03
N ASP A 10 1.08 7.85 -2.07
CA ASP A 10 -0.21 8.45 -2.34
C ASP A 10 -0.09 9.98 -2.37
N SER A 11 -0.94 10.63 -3.18
CA SER A 11 -0.89 12.09 -3.36
C SER A 11 -1.38 12.87 -2.13
N PHE A 12 -2.17 12.23 -1.25
CA PHE A 12 -2.72 12.85 -0.05
C PHE A 12 -1.97 12.44 1.22
N LEU A 13 -1.55 11.16 1.31
CA LEU A 13 -0.89 10.57 2.48
C LEU A 13 0.64 10.56 2.38
N GLY A 14 1.21 10.74 1.20
CA GLY A 14 2.64 10.55 0.96
C GLY A 14 3.01 9.07 0.99
N GLU A 15 4.16 8.73 1.55
CA GLU A 15 4.60 7.33 1.66
C GLU A 15 3.70 6.55 2.62
N CYS A 16 3.09 5.47 2.15
CA CYS A 16 2.19 4.63 2.94
C CYS A 16 2.23 3.15 2.51
N ALA A 17 1.77 2.28 3.41
CA ALA A 17 1.52 0.89 3.11
C ALA A 17 0.12 0.77 2.51
N ARG A 18 0.00 -0.03 1.46
CA ARG A 18 -1.25 -0.29 0.78
C ARG A 18 -1.49 -1.79 0.65
N VAL A 19 -2.73 -2.19 0.89
CA VAL A 19 -3.19 -3.56 0.70
C VAL A 19 -3.74 -3.72 -0.71
N HIS A 20 -3.45 -4.86 -1.35
CA HIS A 20 -4.06 -5.20 -2.64
C HIS A 20 -5.59 -5.32 -2.51
N GLU A 21 -6.34 -4.84 -3.51
CA GLU A 21 -7.81 -4.85 -3.53
C GLU A 21 -8.42 -6.24 -3.29
N ASP A 22 -7.84 -7.28 -3.89
CA ASP A 22 -8.23 -8.68 -3.69
C ASP A 22 -8.05 -9.24 -2.25
N ALA A 23 -7.34 -8.53 -1.36
CA ALA A 23 -7.14 -9.02 0.00
C ALA A 23 -8.35 -8.77 0.92
N GLY A 24 -9.31 -7.93 0.50
CA GLY A 24 -10.55 -7.70 1.25
C GLY A 24 -10.36 -6.96 2.57
N ASP A 25 -9.28 -6.18 2.71
CA ASP A 25 -9.00 -5.43 3.93
C ASP A 25 -9.85 -4.17 4.03
N ALA A 26 -10.35 -3.88 5.23
CA ALA A 26 -11.17 -2.71 5.51
C ALA A 26 -10.38 -1.39 5.40
N PHE A 27 -9.05 -1.43 5.52
CA PHE A 27 -8.16 -0.28 5.47
C PHE A 27 -7.11 -0.42 4.36
N PRO A 28 -7.44 0.00 3.13
CA PRO A 28 -6.55 -0.17 1.99
C PRO A 28 -5.26 0.64 2.11
N TYR A 29 -5.26 1.76 2.85
CA TYR A 29 -4.09 2.63 3.06
C TYR A 29 -3.76 2.74 4.54
N LEU A 30 -2.48 2.55 4.89
CA LEU A 30 -1.98 2.66 6.25
C LEU A 30 -0.70 3.48 6.30
N ARG A 31 -0.68 4.49 7.18
CA ARG A 31 0.52 5.31 7.39
C ARG A 31 1.66 4.50 8.01
N PRO A 32 2.93 4.81 7.66
CA PRO A 32 4.10 4.07 8.16
C PRO A 32 4.24 4.10 9.67
N GLU A 33 3.85 5.21 10.32
CA GLU A 33 3.86 5.34 11.78
C GLU A 33 2.88 4.35 12.43
N LEU A 34 1.68 4.22 11.86
CA LEU A 34 0.65 3.33 12.38
C LEU A 34 0.99 1.86 12.12
N TYR A 35 1.51 1.54 10.93
CA TYR A 35 2.01 0.20 10.60
C TYR A 35 3.06 -0.28 11.62
N ARG A 36 4.02 0.59 11.94
CA ARG A 36 5.07 0.31 12.94
C ARG A 36 4.52 0.12 14.34
N ARG A 37 3.57 0.96 14.77
CA ARG A 37 2.93 0.85 16.09
C ARG A 37 2.11 -0.43 16.25
N LEU A 38 1.47 -0.90 15.19
CA LEU A 38 0.65 -2.11 15.21
C LEU A 38 1.48 -3.40 15.17
N GLY A 39 2.77 -3.33 14.84
CA GLY A 39 3.68 -4.48 14.89
C GLY A 39 3.39 -5.54 13.82
N PHE A 40 2.92 -5.14 12.65
CA PHE A 40 2.69 -6.05 11.52
C PHE A 40 3.99 -6.72 11.03
N THR A 41 3.83 -7.93 10.46
CA THR A 41 4.92 -8.70 9.85
C THR A 41 4.59 -8.98 8.38
N PRO A 42 5.51 -8.73 7.42
CA PRO A 42 6.88 -8.21 7.59
C PRO A 42 6.92 -6.73 8.01
N ALA A 43 8.09 -6.25 8.46
CA ALA A 43 8.25 -4.85 8.83
C ALA A 43 7.94 -3.93 7.65
N TYR A 44 7.53 -2.70 7.94
CA TYR A 44 7.16 -1.73 6.89
C TYR A 44 8.26 -1.57 5.84
N GLU A 45 9.51 -1.51 6.28
CA GLU A 45 10.68 -1.27 5.43
C GLU A 45 10.96 -2.43 4.47
N ASP A 46 10.61 -3.67 4.87
CA ASP A 46 10.74 -4.88 4.06
C ASP A 46 9.61 -5.04 3.03
N LEU A 47 8.55 -4.23 3.11
CA LEU A 47 7.46 -4.30 2.14
C LEU A 47 7.96 -3.90 0.74
N PRO A 48 7.50 -4.61 -0.30
CA PRO A 48 7.86 -4.27 -1.67
C PRO A 48 7.33 -2.88 -2.01
N PHE A 49 8.18 -2.02 -2.56
CA PHE A 49 7.79 -0.69 -3.00
C PHE A 49 7.21 -0.73 -4.42
N ARG A 50 6.05 -0.10 -4.61
CA ARG A 50 5.40 0.10 -5.91
C ARG A 50 5.27 1.60 -6.17
N SER A 51 6.05 2.09 -7.13
CA SER A 51 5.98 3.47 -7.63
C SER A 51 4.83 3.71 -8.60
N GLU A 52 4.00 2.71 -8.89
CA GLU A 52 2.85 2.90 -9.77
C GLU A 52 1.87 3.86 -9.08
N PRO A 53 1.64 5.07 -9.63
CA PRO A 53 0.64 5.96 -9.08
C PRO A 53 -0.72 5.28 -9.28
N ASP A 54 -1.48 5.09 -8.20
CA ASP A 54 -2.79 4.43 -8.21
C ASP A 54 -3.81 5.09 -9.17
N GLY A 55 -3.51 6.26 -9.71
CA GLY A 55 -4.32 6.96 -10.71
C GLY A 55 -3.97 6.73 -12.18
N ALA A 56 -2.94 5.94 -12.53
CA ALA A 56 -2.49 5.85 -13.94
C ALA A 56 -3.14 4.74 -14.79
N LEU A 57 -4.03 3.90 -14.25
CA LEU A 57 -4.69 2.83 -15.02
C LEU A 57 -6.21 3.02 -15.13
N ARG A 58 -6.63 4.15 -15.69
CA ARG A 58 -7.94 4.30 -16.36
C ARG A 58 -7.82 5.05 -17.70
N ARG A 59 -6.82 4.72 -18.51
CA ARG A 59 -6.79 5.08 -19.94
C ARG A 59 -6.67 3.84 -20.80
N THR A 60 -7.81 3.20 -21.06
CA THR A 60 -8.14 2.61 -22.37
C THR A 60 -9.59 2.13 -22.33
N SER A 61 -10.51 2.95 -22.84
CA SER A 61 -11.65 2.55 -23.68
C SER A 61 -12.21 3.81 -24.31
#